data_AF-A0A4S4CBE9-F1
#
_entry.id   AF-A0A4S4CBE9-F1
#
_cell.length_a   1.000
_cell.length_b   1.000
_cell.length_c   1.000
_cell.angle_alpha   90.00
_cell.angle_beta   90.00
_cell.angle_gamma   90.00
#
_symmetry.space_group_name_H-M   'P 1'
#
loop_
_entity.id
_entity.type
_entity.pdbx_description
1 polymer ?
#
loop_
_entity_poly.entity_id
_entity_poly.type
_entity_poly.pdbx_seq_one_letter_code
_entity_poly.pdbx_strand_id
1 'polypeptide(L)'
;MSRAADLPGTADLRLTVTFRCPQVAVDLAAEFTDDIKAAPGARHGEVVPGSEDERLTWLRPGDLVMARRNAPVVSLALKLASLGVPVEVLGHDLTKLLEGHVGRALAYPFALSEIEGRLSEYGMARLQEHYESGVRGKALRRQLREDADLLACIATVAGEVAWHAEQEGARGTAAGVMAVLGSLLGAKGRAVRLCTIHKAKGLEAERVAVLEAEEVMEAGRQDAQRGDRALAFVALTRTKDVLFLASAETSTPHPEGEGNHETD
;
A
#
# COMPACT_ATOMS: atom_id res chain seq x y z
N MET A 1 29.44 3.52 11.06
CA MET A 1 29.43 3.28 12.51
C MET A 1 29.98 4.52 13.19
N SER A 2 29.25 5.09 14.15
CA SER A 2 29.47 6.46 14.64
C SER A 2 30.65 6.55 15.62
N ARG A 3 31.48 7.60 15.46
CA ARG A 3 32.64 7.98 16.30
C ARG A 3 32.40 7.98 17.83
N ALA A 4 31.16 7.92 18.28
CA ALA A 4 30.79 7.87 19.70
C ALA A 4 31.04 6.50 20.35
N ALA A 5 30.96 5.41 19.59
CA ALA A 5 31.14 4.04 20.12
C ALA A 5 32.59 3.73 20.50
N ASP A 6 33.55 4.47 19.93
CA ASP A 6 34.99 4.29 20.16
C ASP A 6 35.52 5.13 21.34
N LEU A 7 34.65 5.94 21.97
CA LEU A 7 35.02 6.73 23.14
C LEU A 7 34.96 5.87 24.42
N PRO A 8 36.02 5.85 25.24
CA PRO A 8 36.01 5.12 26.50
C PRO A 8 34.92 5.67 27.43
N GLY A 9 34.10 4.78 27.99
CA GLY A 9 32.96 5.12 28.85
C GLY A 9 31.61 5.21 28.14
N THR A 10 31.54 4.98 26.82
CA THR A 10 30.27 4.88 26.10
C THR A 10 29.63 3.50 26.28
N ALA A 11 28.35 3.46 26.63
CA ALA A 11 27.54 2.24 26.64
C ALA A 11 26.46 2.30 25.53
N ASP A 12 26.30 1.22 24.77
CA ASP A 12 25.22 1.07 23.79
C ASP A 12 23.92 0.71 24.51
N LEU A 13 22.95 1.62 24.52
CA LEU A 13 21.62 1.41 25.11
C LEU A 13 20.60 1.38 23.99
N ARG A 14 20.08 0.19 23.69
CA ARG A 14 19.10 -0.01 22.63
C ARG A 14 17.68 0.02 23.15
N LEU A 15 16.84 0.85 22.53
CA LEU A 15 15.40 0.89 22.79
C LEU A 15 14.69 -0.21 22.00
N THR A 16 14.72 -1.42 22.55
CA THR A 16 14.14 -2.61 21.88
C THR A 16 12.74 -2.96 22.36
N VAL A 17 12.31 -2.47 23.53
CA VAL A 17 10.99 -2.83 24.08
C VAL A 17 9.90 -1.90 23.54
N THR A 18 8.87 -2.49 22.93
CA THR A 18 7.65 -1.79 22.52
C THR A 18 6.53 -1.99 23.54
N PHE A 19 5.96 -0.89 24.00
CA PHE A 19 4.76 -0.86 24.87
C PHE A 19 3.46 -0.66 24.07
N ARG A 20 3.57 -0.56 22.75
CA ARG A 20 2.50 -0.15 21.84
C ARG A 20 1.98 -1.30 20.99
N CYS A 21 2.90 -2.08 20.41
CA CYS A 21 2.54 -3.18 19.53
C CYS A 21 2.09 -4.40 20.36
N PRO A 22 1.05 -5.11 19.93
CA PRO A 22 0.67 -6.37 20.54
C PRO A 22 1.72 -7.46 20.25
N GLN A 23 1.69 -8.55 21.03
CA GLN A 23 2.65 -9.65 20.93
C GLN A 23 2.73 -10.21 19.51
N VAL A 24 1.57 -10.49 18.87
CA VAL A 24 1.54 -11.04 17.51
C VAL A 24 2.21 -10.14 16.47
N ALA A 25 2.13 -8.81 16.63
CA ALA A 25 2.77 -7.87 15.73
C ALA A 25 4.30 -7.84 15.93
N VAL A 26 4.75 -8.01 17.18
CA VAL A 26 6.17 -8.14 17.50
C VAL A 26 6.73 -9.44 16.92
N ASP A 27 6.02 -10.55 17.08
CA ASP A 27 6.45 -11.87 16.61
C ASP A 27 6.63 -11.88 15.09
N LEU A 28 5.70 -11.28 14.34
CA LEU A 28 5.83 -11.10 12.90
C LEU A 28 6.98 -10.15 12.53
N ALA A 29 7.11 -9.02 13.23
CA ALA A 29 8.13 -8.02 12.94
C ALA A 29 9.56 -8.51 13.26
N ALA A 30 9.70 -9.44 14.19
CA ALA A 30 10.98 -10.02 14.62
C ALA A 30 11.71 -10.77 13.48
N GLU A 31 10.97 -11.26 12.46
CA GLU A 31 11.57 -11.82 11.25
C GLU A 31 12.47 -10.79 10.53
N PHE A 32 12.12 -9.51 10.60
CA PHE A 32 12.79 -8.46 9.84
C PHE A 32 13.83 -7.68 10.67
N THR A 33 13.77 -7.73 12.00
CA THR A 33 14.71 -7.03 12.90
C THR A 33 14.82 -7.68 14.29
N ASP A 34 16.01 -7.65 14.88
CA ASP A 34 16.26 -8.09 16.26
C ASP A 34 16.02 -6.98 17.29
N ASP A 35 15.76 -5.74 16.84
CA ASP A 35 15.63 -4.56 17.69
C ASP A 35 14.17 -4.32 18.18
N ILE A 36 13.34 -5.35 18.26
CA ILE A 36 11.96 -5.25 18.79
C ILE A 36 11.62 -6.42 19.73
N LYS A 37 11.03 -6.09 20.89
CA LYS A 37 10.54 -7.03 21.92
C LYS A 37 9.26 -6.50 22.53
N ALA A 38 8.30 -7.36 22.81
CA ALA A 38 7.07 -6.98 23.49
C ALA A 38 7.36 -6.62 24.96
N ALA A 39 6.68 -5.61 25.48
CA ALA A 39 6.72 -5.29 26.90
C ALA A 39 6.10 -6.42 27.74
N PRO A 40 6.55 -6.64 28.99
CA PRO A 40 5.88 -7.54 29.91
C PRO A 40 4.39 -7.20 30.06
N GLY A 41 3.52 -8.18 29.85
CA GLY A 41 2.07 -7.98 29.90
C GLY A 41 1.48 -7.27 28.66
N ALA A 42 2.22 -7.19 27.55
CA ALA A 42 1.66 -6.73 26.28
C ALA A 42 0.41 -7.54 25.92
N ARG A 43 -0.57 -6.87 25.31
CA ARG A 43 -1.75 -7.53 24.77
C ARG A 43 -1.32 -8.54 23.71
N HIS A 44 -2.01 -9.67 23.63
CA HIS A 44 -1.72 -10.66 22.59
C HIS A 44 -1.99 -10.10 21.20
N GLY A 45 -3.14 -9.43 21.01
CA GLY A 45 -3.62 -8.95 19.71
C GLY A 45 -4.08 -10.08 18.79
N GLU A 46 -4.45 -9.73 17.57
CA GLU A 46 -4.97 -10.65 16.57
C GLU A 46 -4.36 -10.37 15.19
N VAL A 47 -3.95 -11.43 14.48
CA VAL A 47 -3.56 -11.37 13.07
C VAL A 47 -4.61 -12.10 12.26
N VAL A 48 -5.17 -11.39 11.29
CA VAL A 48 -6.31 -11.87 10.51
C VAL A 48 -5.92 -11.92 9.03
N PRO A 49 -5.58 -13.10 8.49
CA PRO A 49 -5.34 -13.27 7.06
C PRO A 49 -6.67 -13.27 6.29
N GLY A 50 -6.70 -12.79 5.04
CA GLY A 50 -7.87 -12.94 4.17
C GLY A 50 -7.70 -12.23 2.84
N SER A 51 -8.65 -12.43 1.94
CA SER A 51 -8.63 -11.70 0.66
C SER A 51 -8.95 -10.22 0.87
N GLU A 52 -8.47 -9.36 -0.02
CA GLU A 52 -8.82 -7.93 0.01
C GLU A 52 -10.35 -7.73 -0.04
N ASP A 53 -11.05 -8.53 -0.84
CA ASP A 53 -12.50 -8.44 -1.01
C ASP A 53 -13.30 -8.82 0.24
N GLU A 54 -12.90 -9.88 0.94
CA GLU A 54 -13.52 -10.23 2.22
C GLU A 54 -13.34 -9.11 3.25
N ARG A 55 -12.15 -8.51 3.27
CA ARG A 55 -11.74 -7.54 4.30
C ARG A 55 -12.28 -6.14 4.05
N LEU A 56 -12.65 -5.80 2.82
CA LEU A 56 -13.35 -4.56 2.48
C LEU A 56 -14.56 -4.29 3.37
N THR A 57 -15.38 -5.32 3.58
CA THR A 57 -16.61 -5.20 4.37
C THR A 57 -16.37 -4.95 5.86
N TRP A 58 -15.13 -5.11 6.33
CA TRP A 58 -14.73 -4.96 7.74
C TRP A 58 -14.07 -3.62 8.04
N LEU A 59 -13.70 -2.86 7.01
CA LEU A 59 -13.06 -1.57 7.15
C LEU A 59 -14.07 -0.55 7.67
N ARG A 60 -13.69 0.20 8.71
CA ARG A 60 -14.53 1.21 9.33
C ARG A 60 -13.73 2.45 9.70
N PRO A 61 -14.39 3.61 9.87
CA PRO A 61 -13.73 4.82 10.29
C PRO A 61 -12.84 4.63 11.53
N GLY A 62 -11.59 5.08 11.44
CA GLY A 62 -10.54 4.91 12.46
C GLY A 62 -9.55 3.77 12.18
N ASP A 63 -9.82 2.91 11.20
CA ASP A 63 -8.85 1.94 10.70
C ASP A 63 -7.77 2.65 9.86
N LEU A 64 -6.56 2.09 9.86
CA LEU A 64 -5.46 2.50 8.98
C LEU A 64 -5.17 1.40 7.97
N VAL A 65 -5.16 1.74 6.69
CA VAL A 65 -4.80 0.84 5.59
C VAL A 65 -3.49 1.29 4.97
N MET A 66 -2.62 0.34 4.67
CA MET A 66 -1.31 0.61 4.09
C MET A 66 -1.04 -0.32 2.94
N ALA A 67 -0.36 0.20 1.91
CA ALA A 67 0.21 -0.61 0.84
C ALA A 67 1.64 -0.16 0.53
N ARG A 68 2.40 -0.98 -0.19
CA ARG A 68 3.73 -0.57 -0.66
C ARG A 68 3.67 0.57 -1.68
N ARG A 69 2.61 0.57 -2.49
CA ARG A 69 2.43 1.35 -3.72
C ARG A 69 1.17 2.22 -3.66
N ASN A 70 1.05 3.21 -4.56
CA ASN A 70 -0.10 4.12 -4.55
C ASN A 70 -1.33 3.49 -5.20
N ALA A 71 -1.19 2.65 -6.22
CA ALA A 71 -2.32 2.10 -6.97
C ALA A 71 -3.29 1.29 -6.09
N PRO A 72 -2.82 0.37 -5.21
CA PRO A 72 -3.71 -0.33 -4.30
C PRO A 72 -4.42 0.62 -3.31
N VAL A 73 -3.72 1.66 -2.85
CA VAL A 73 -4.29 2.69 -1.96
C VAL A 73 -5.43 3.45 -2.64
N VAL A 74 -5.20 3.91 -3.88
CA VAL A 74 -6.18 4.69 -4.65
C VAL A 74 -7.37 3.83 -5.06
N SER A 75 -7.11 2.60 -5.52
CA SER A 75 -8.16 1.64 -5.88
C SER A 75 -9.09 1.35 -4.71
N LEU A 76 -8.52 1.01 -3.55
CA LEU A 76 -9.30 0.75 -2.35
C LEU A 76 -10.05 2.00 -1.86
N ALA A 77 -9.42 3.18 -1.90
CA ALA A 77 -10.06 4.42 -1.51
C ALA A 77 -11.30 4.73 -2.37
N LEU A 78 -11.20 4.57 -3.69
CA LEU A 78 -12.35 4.75 -4.60
C LEU A 78 -13.45 3.73 -4.33
N LYS A 79 -13.09 2.46 -4.14
CA LYS A 79 -14.05 1.38 -3.83
C LYS A 79 -14.80 1.64 -2.52
N LEU A 80 -14.11 2.10 -1.48
CA LEU A 80 -14.75 2.47 -0.22
C LEU A 80 -15.61 3.74 -0.35
N ALA A 81 -15.15 4.74 -1.11
CA ALA A 81 -15.91 5.96 -1.35
C ALA A 81 -17.21 5.68 -2.11
N SER A 82 -17.20 4.80 -3.12
CA SER A 82 -18.40 4.40 -3.86
C SER A 82 -19.40 3.61 -3.01
N LEU A 83 -18.93 2.95 -1.95
CA LEU A 83 -19.77 2.30 -0.92
C LEU A 83 -20.24 3.27 0.19
N GLY A 84 -19.93 4.56 0.08
CA GLY A 84 -20.30 5.57 1.07
C GLY A 84 -19.50 5.51 2.37
N VAL A 85 -18.37 4.79 2.39
CA VAL A 85 -17.48 4.74 3.56
C VAL A 85 -16.56 5.98 3.52
N PRO A 86 -16.52 6.80 4.60
CA PRO A 86 -15.62 7.95 4.64
C PRO A 86 -14.16 7.51 4.57
N VAL A 87 -13.41 8.02 3.59
CA VAL A 87 -11.99 7.69 3.35
C VAL A 87 -11.10 8.91 3.29
N GLU A 88 -9.86 8.77 3.73
CA GLU A 88 -8.82 9.80 3.65
C GLU A 88 -7.51 9.16 3.17
N VAL A 89 -7.03 9.54 1.99
CA VAL A 89 -5.70 9.17 1.52
C VAL A 89 -4.68 10.14 2.12
N LEU A 90 -3.77 9.64 2.95
CA LEU A 90 -2.75 10.45 3.61
C LEU A 90 -1.56 10.68 2.68
N GLY A 91 -1.09 11.92 2.65
CA GLY A 91 0.03 12.34 1.81
C GLY A 91 -0.46 13.19 0.63
N HIS A 92 -0.59 14.49 0.89
CA HIS A 92 -1.07 15.52 -0.03
C HIS A 92 -0.26 15.67 -1.34
N ASP A 93 0.85 14.94 -1.47
CA ASP A 93 1.73 14.98 -2.63
C ASP A 93 1.23 14.12 -3.79
N LEU A 94 0.23 13.24 -3.58
CA LEU A 94 -0.27 12.34 -4.63
C LEU A 94 -0.87 13.10 -5.82
N THR A 95 -1.65 14.15 -5.57
CA THR A 95 -2.19 15.02 -6.62
C THR A 95 -1.08 15.68 -7.42
N LYS A 96 -0.06 16.22 -6.74
CA LYS A 96 1.09 16.86 -7.40
C LYS A 96 1.91 15.88 -8.22
N LEU A 97 2.07 14.66 -7.70
CA LEU A 97 2.74 13.57 -8.41
C LEU A 97 2.01 13.25 -9.72
N LEU A 98 0.68 13.17 -9.68
CA LEU A 98 -0.12 12.71 -10.83
C LEU A 98 -0.45 13.81 -11.84
N GLU A 99 -0.52 15.08 -11.44
CA GLU A 99 -1.02 16.19 -12.27
C GLU A 99 -0.36 16.27 -13.65
N GLY A 100 0.98 16.30 -13.70
CA GLY A 100 1.73 16.39 -14.96
C GLY A 100 1.63 15.14 -15.83
N HIS A 101 1.36 13.98 -15.23
CA HIS A 101 1.20 12.72 -15.95
C HIS A 101 -0.23 12.59 -16.51
N VAL A 102 -1.24 12.94 -15.71
CA VAL A 102 -2.64 13.02 -16.14
C VAL A 102 -2.81 14.00 -17.30
N GLY A 103 -2.20 15.20 -17.19
CA GLY A 103 -2.27 16.21 -18.25
C GLY A 103 -1.65 15.76 -19.58
N ARG A 104 -0.59 14.93 -19.54
CA ARG A 104 0.04 14.38 -20.76
C ARG A 104 -0.71 13.18 -21.31
N ALA A 105 -1.09 12.23 -20.45
CA ALA A 105 -1.74 10.99 -20.86
C ALA A 105 -3.21 11.19 -21.28
N LEU A 106 -3.90 12.15 -20.68
CA LEU A 106 -5.34 12.38 -20.83
C LEU A 106 -5.63 13.83 -21.25
N ALA A 107 -4.80 14.36 -22.16
CA ALA A 107 -4.84 15.77 -22.60
C ALA A 107 -6.19 16.23 -23.17
N TYR A 108 -6.96 15.32 -23.77
CA TYR A 108 -8.28 15.57 -24.35
C TYR A 108 -9.36 14.75 -23.66
N PRO A 109 -10.65 15.15 -23.73
CA PRO A 109 -11.75 14.35 -23.21
C PRO A 109 -11.71 12.90 -23.71
N PHE A 110 -12.05 11.94 -22.86
CA PHE A 110 -11.89 10.52 -23.13
C PHE A 110 -13.10 9.68 -22.74
N ALA A 111 -13.29 8.57 -23.47
CA ALA A 111 -14.23 7.50 -23.10
C ALA A 111 -13.50 6.37 -22.36
N LEU A 112 -14.23 5.50 -21.67
CA LEU A 112 -13.66 4.37 -20.92
C LEU A 112 -12.77 3.48 -21.80
N SER A 113 -13.22 3.21 -23.04
CA SER A 113 -12.51 2.38 -24.02
C SER A 113 -11.20 3.00 -24.55
N GLU A 114 -11.00 4.32 -24.38
CA GLU A 114 -9.82 5.01 -24.88
C GLU A 114 -8.67 5.02 -23.85
N ILE A 115 -8.95 4.69 -22.58
CA ILE A 115 -7.99 4.83 -21.47
C ILE A 115 -6.78 3.92 -21.67
N GLU A 116 -7.00 2.63 -21.95
CA GLU A 116 -5.94 1.64 -22.10
C GLU A 116 -4.95 2.04 -23.22
N GLY A 117 -5.48 2.45 -24.37
CA GLY A 117 -4.67 2.88 -25.52
C GLY A 117 -3.82 4.11 -25.19
N ARG A 118 -4.43 5.13 -24.56
CA ARG A 118 -3.73 6.36 -24.18
C ARG A 118 -2.64 6.12 -23.13
N LEU A 119 -2.91 5.28 -22.13
CA LEU A 119 -1.93 4.96 -21.10
C LEU A 119 -0.80 4.07 -21.63
N SER A 120 -1.09 3.18 -22.58
CA SER A 120 -0.07 2.37 -23.25
C SER A 120 0.88 3.24 -24.08
N GLU A 121 0.33 4.16 -24.88
CA GLU A 121 1.13 5.13 -25.65
C GLU A 121 1.99 6.01 -24.73
N TYR A 122 1.39 6.52 -23.66
CA TYR A 122 2.11 7.33 -22.68
C TYR A 122 3.20 6.53 -21.96
N GLY A 123 2.93 5.28 -21.56
CA GLY A 123 3.91 4.39 -20.95
C GLY A 123 5.09 4.09 -21.87
N MET A 124 4.85 3.89 -23.17
CA MET A 124 5.91 3.72 -24.17
C MET A 124 6.78 4.97 -24.29
N ALA A 125 6.17 6.16 -24.32
CA ALA A 125 6.91 7.42 -24.35
C ALA A 125 7.82 7.57 -23.11
N ARG A 126 7.32 7.22 -21.92
CA ARG A 126 8.14 7.23 -20.68
C ARG A 126 9.28 6.23 -20.71
N LEU A 127 9.05 5.02 -21.21
CA LEU A 127 10.10 4.03 -21.40
C LEU A 127 11.22 4.58 -22.30
N GLN A 128 10.84 5.26 -23.38
CA GLN A 128 11.79 5.93 -24.28
C GLN A 128 12.56 7.06 -23.58
N GLU A 129 11.88 7.92 -22.80
CA GLU A 129 12.54 8.96 -21.97
C GLU A 129 13.61 8.36 -21.03
N HIS A 130 13.34 7.22 -20.39
CA HIS A 130 14.32 6.51 -19.56
C HIS A 130 15.50 5.97 -20.37
N TYR A 131 15.24 5.49 -21.58
CA TYR A 131 16.29 5.01 -22.46
C TYR A 131 17.23 6.13 -22.92
N GLU A 132 16.65 7.26 -23.33
CA GLU A 132 17.35 8.46 -23.81
C GLU A 132 18.15 9.16 -22.70
N SER A 133 17.62 9.16 -21.47
CA SER A 133 18.34 9.65 -20.28
C SER A 133 19.46 8.72 -19.78
N GLY A 134 19.69 7.59 -20.47
CA GLY A 134 20.78 6.67 -20.16
C GLY A 134 20.55 5.77 -18.94
N VAL A 135 19.34 5.71 -18.40
CA VAL A 135 19.00 4.84 -17.26
C VAL A 135 19.03 3.37 -17.67
N ARG A 136 19.75 2.51 -16.92
CA ARG A 136 19.94 1.09 -17.25
C ARG A 136 19.87 0.19 -16.00
N GLY A 137 19.81 -1.12 -16.22
CA GLY A 137 19.96 -2.15 -15.17
C GLY A 137 18.94 -2.02 -14.02
N LYS A 138 19.44 -2.05 -12.76
CA LYS A 138 18.60 -1.97 -11.55
C LYS A 138 17.83 -0.64 -11.46
N ALA A 139 18.44 0.46 -11.90
CA ALA A 139 17.79 1.77 -11.90
C ALA A 139 16.61 1.82 -12.87
N LEU A 140 16.78 1.28 -14.08
CA LEU A 140 15.69 1.18 -15.06
C LEU A 140 14.54 0.35 -14.51
N ARG A 141 14.82 -0.85 -13.97
CA ARG A 141 13.78 -1.70 -13.35
C ARG A 141 13.01 -1.00 -12.23
N ARG A 142 13.67 -0.12 -11.46
CA ARG A 142 13.00 0.68 -10.43
C ARG A 142 12.07 1.71 -11.06
N GLN A 143 12.55 2.48 -12.04
CA GLN A 143 11.72 3.47 -12.74
C GLN A 143 10.51 2.83 -13.42
N LEU A 144 10.67 1.67 -14.05
CA LEU A 144 9.54 0.97 -14.68
C LEU A 144 8.49 0.48 -13.68
N ARG A 145 8.88 0.11 -12.46
CA ARG A 145 7.91 -0.21 -11.40
C ARG A 145 7.18 1.03 -10.89
N GLU A 146 7.88 2.15 -10.76
CA GLU A 146 7.28 3.44 -10.39
C GLU A 146 6.29 3.91 -11.48
N ASP A 147 6.65 3.75 -12.76
CA ASP A 147 5.78 4.05 -13.89
C ASP A 147 4.56 3.12 -13.95
N ALA A 148 4.73 1.83 -13.68
CA ALA A 148 3.60 0.91 -13.62
C ALA A 148 2.61 1.29 -12.50
N ASP A 149 3.10 1.64 -11.31
CA ASP A 149 2.25 2.14 -10.21
C ASP A 149 1.52 3.43 -10.58
N LEU A 150 2.24 4.38 -11.19
CA LEU A 150 1.69 5.64 -11.68
C LEU A 150 0.56 5.41 -12.71
N LEU A 151 0.82 4.60 -13.73
CA LEU A 151 -0.15 4.31 -14.79
C LEU A 151 -1.38 3.58 -14.23
N ALA A 152 -1.19 2.64 -13.30
CA ALA A 152 -2.30 1.96 -12.62
C ALA A 152 -3.15 2.92 -11.78
N CYS A 153 -2.54 3.87 -11.07
CA CYS A 153 -3.27 4.95 -10.38
C CYS A 153 -4.13 5.75 -11.36
N ILE A 154 -3.53 6.21 -12.46
CA ILE A 154 -4.23 7.02 -13.47
C ILE A 154 -5.38 6.22 -14.08
N ALA A 155 -5.14 4.95 -14.45
CA ALA A 155 -6.15 4.07 -15.02
C ALA A 155 -7.36 3.93 -14.10
N THR A 156 -7.12 3.69 -12.81
CA THR A 156 -8.17 3.50 -11.81
C THR A 156 -9.06 4.73 -11.69
N VAL A 157 -8.47 5.91 -11.51
CA VAL A 157 -9.24 7.16 -11.35
C VAL A 157 -9.89 7.57 -12.66
N ALA A 158 -9.19 7.44 -13.79
CA ALA A 158 -9.74 7.75 -15.10
C ALA A 158 -10.92 6.85 -15.45
N GLY A 159 -10.87 5.57 -15.08
CA GLY A 159 -11.98 4.64 -15.24
C GLY A 159 -13.22 5.10 -14.48
N GLU A 160 -13.07 5.45 -13.20
CA GLU A 160 -14.17 6.00 -12.38
C GLU A 160 -14.76 7.27 -13.01
N VAL A 161 -13.91 8.21 -13.44
CA VAL A 161 -14.34 9.47 -14.05
C VAL A 161 -15.04 9.26 -15.40
N ALA A 162 -14.51 8.38 -16.25
CA ALA A 162 -15.13 8.07 -17.53
C ALA A 162 -16.48 7.39 -17.33
N TRP A 163 -16.58 6.43 -16.40
CA TRP A 163 -17.81 5.75 -16.07
C TRP A 163 -18.90 6.74 -15.64
N HIS A 164 -18.64 7.61 -14.67
CA HIS A 164 -19.63 8.62 -14.24
C HIS A 164 -19.99 9.61 -15.35
N ALA A 165 -19.02 10.07 -16.14
CA ALA A 165 -19.27 11.00 -17.23
C ALA A 165 -20.17 10.38 -18.32
N GLU A 166 -19.96 9.11 -18.67
CA GLU A 166 -20.75 8.40 -19.66
C GLU A 166 -22.23 8.25 -19.24
N GLN A 167 -22.49 8.06 -17.94
CA GLN A 167 -23.85 8.02 -17.39
C GLN A 167 -24.61 9.34 -17.58
N GLU A 168 -23.89 10.45 -17.75
CA GLU A 168 -24.43 11.80 -17.99
C GLU A 168 -24.36 12.20 -19.47
N GLY A 169 -24.00 11.28 -20.37
CA GLY A 169 -23.81 11.58 -21.80
C GLY A 169 -22.59 12.47 -22.09
N ALA A 170 -21.64 12.53 -21.16
CA ALA A 170 -20.41 13.29 -21.25
C ALA A 170 -19.18 12.38 -21.44
N ARG A 171 -18.00 12.99 -21.51
CA ARG A 171 -16.70 12.30 -21.57
C ARG A 171 -15.86 12.65 -20.34
N GLY A 172 -15.03 11.70 -19.90
CA GLY A 172 -14.06 11.93 -18.83
C GLY A 172 -13.05 13.01 -19.22
N THR A 173 -12.51 13.73 -18.25
CA THR A 173 -11.51 14.79 -18.47
C THR A 173 -10.39 14.71 -17.45
N ALA A 174 -9.20 15.22 -17.82
CA ALA A 174 -8.09 15.37 -16.88
C ALA A 174 -8.50 16.17 -15.63
N ALA A 175 -9.29 17.24 -15.80
CA ALA A 175 -9.81 18.01 -14.68
C ALA A 175 -10.71 17.17 -13.76
N GLY A 176 -11.55 16.30 -14.32
CA GLY A 176 -12.35 15.34 -13.56
C GLY A 176 -11.48 14.36 -12.75
N VAL A 177 -10.42 13.83 -13.36
CA VAL A 177 -9.44 12.97 -12.68
C VAL A 177 -8.81 13.68 -11.49
N MET A 178 -8.37 14.92 -11.68
CA MET A 178 -7.77 15.72 -10.61
C MET A 178 -8.78 16.07 -9.50
N ALA A 179 -10.05 16.31 -9.85
CA ALA A 179 -11.10 16.57 -8.89
C ALA A 179 -11.40 15.35 -8.01
N VAL A 180 -11.48 14.15 -8.60
CA VAL A 180 -11.67 12.90 -7.85
C VAL A 180 -10.46 12.60 -6.96
N LEU A 181 -9.23 12.76 -7.46
CA LEU A 181 -8.03 12.62 -6.61
C LEU A 181 -8.04 13.60 -5.43
N GLY A 182 -8.44 14.85 -5.68
CA GLY A 182 -8.52 15.89 -4.65
C GLY A 182 -9.54 15.57 -3.56
N SER A 183 -10.67 14.95 -3.91
CA SER A 183 -11.70 14.59 -2.93
C SER A 183 -11.24 13.50 -1.95
N LEU A 184 -10.35 12.59 -2.38
CA LEU A 184 -9.79 11.52 -1.55
C LEU A 184 -8.80 12.02 -0.48
N LEU A 185 -8.16 13.17 -0.69
CA LEU A 185 -7.09 13.69 0.20
C LEU A 185 -7.60 14.56 1.36
N GLY A 186 -8.90 14.87 1.41
CA GLY A 186 -9.44 15.97 2.21
C GLY A 186 -10.61 15.64 3.13
N ALA A 187 -10.80 14.38 3.50
CA ALA A 187 -11.95 14.00 4.33
C ALA A 187 -11.89 14.66 5.72
N LYS A 188 -13.02 15.24 6.13
CA LYS A 188 -13.18 15.86 7.44
C LYS A 188 -13.74 14.85 8.43
N GLY A 189 -13.03 14.62 9.54
CA GLY A 189 -13.52 13.80 10.65
C GLY A 189 -12.94 12.40 10.68
N ARG A 190 -13.70 11.45 11.24
CA ARG A 190 -13.27 10.06 11.37
C ARG A 190 -13.50 9.34 10.05
N ALA A 191 -12.43 8.80 9.45
CA ALA A 191 -12.43 8.11 8.17
C ALA A 191 -11.54 6.86 8.24
N VAL A 192 -11.68 5.96 7.25
CA VAL A 192 -10.66 4.95 6.96
C VAL A 192 -9.47 5.69 6.34
N ARG A 193 -8.30 5.62 6.97
CA ARG A 193 -7.11 6.31 6.47
C ARG A 193 -6.27 5.37 5.64
N LEU A 194 -5.89 5.77 4.44
CA LEU A 194 -5.10 4.95 3.53
C LEU A 194 -3.79 5.66 3.19
N CYS A 195 -2.67 4.94 3.15
CA CYS A 195 -1.40 5.55 2.76
C CYS A 195 -0.41 4.50 2.25
N THR A 196 0.69 4.96 1.66
CA THR A 196 1.82 4.05 1.43
C THR A 196 2.55 3.77 2.75
N ILE A 197 3.15 2.59 2.90
CA ILE A 197 3.91 2.21 4.11
C ILE A 197 4.99 3.26 4.44
N HIS A 198 5.59 3.89 3.42
CA HIS A 198 6.55 4.98 3.59
C HIS A 198 5.98 6.17 4.37
N LYS A 199 4.71 6.53 4.10
CA LYS A 199 3.99 7.62 4.76
C LYS A 199 3.41 7.21 6.12
N ALA A 200 3.37 5.91 6.43
CA ALA A 200 2.88 5.40 7.70
C ALA A 200 3.84 5.54 8.89
N LYS A 201 5.09 5.97 8.65
CA LYS A 201 6.07 6.19 9.72
C LYS A 201 5.53 7.20 10.74
N GLY A 202 5.48 6.80 12.00
CA GLY A 202 4.92 7.62 13.08
C GLY A 202 3.40 7.58 13.21
N LEU A 203 2.69 6.96 12.27
CA LEU A 203 1.27 6.66 12.41
C LEU A 203 1.07 5.36 13.23
N GLU A 204 -0.13 5.21 13.75
CA GLU A 204 -0.59 4.03 14.47
C GLU A 204 -2.13 4.01 14.57
N ALA A 205 -2.72 2.82 14.65
CA ALA A 205 -4.16 2.64 14.81
C ALA A 205 -4.47 1.36 15.60
N GLU A 206 -5.66 1.30 16.21
CA GLU A 206 -6.15 0.07 16.86
C GLU A 206 -6.21 -1.10 15.88
N ARG A 207 -6.63 -0.81 14.65
CA ARG A 207 -6.80 -1.76 13.56
C ARG A 207 -6.03 -1.29 12.35
N VAL A 208 -5.17 -2.17 11.83
CA VAL A 208 -4.35 -1.88 10.65
C VAL A 208 -4.55 -2.96 9.61
N ALA A 209 -4.74 -2.58 8.35
CA ALA A 209 -4.69 -3.49 7.22
C ALA A 209 -3.46 -3.22 6.36
N VAL A 210 -2.76 -4.28 5.95
CA VAL A 210 -1.67 -4.25 4.99
C VAL A 210 -2.14 -4.92 3.71
N LEU A 211 -2.25 -4.14 2.64
CA LEU A 211 -2.55 -4.65 1.30
C LEU A 211 -1.29 -5.28 0.71
N GLU A 212 -1.50 -6.32 -0.11
CA GLU A 212 -0.42 -7.07 -0.76
C GLU A 212 0.63 -7.56 0.28
N ALA A 213 0.16 -8.01 1.45
CA ALA A 213 1.01 -8.27 2.61
C ALA A 213 2.13 -9.29 2.30
N GLU A 214 1.83 -10.31 1.50
CA GLU A 214 2.81 -11.29 1.04
C GLU A 214 3.92 -10.64 0.21
N GLU A 215 3.59 -9.71 -0.71
CA GLU A 215 4.60 -8.99 -1.50
C GLU A 215 5.50 -8.14 -0.59
N VAL A 216 4.92 -7.50 0.42
CA VAL A 216 5.67 -6.68 1.40
C VAL A 216 6.65 -7.55 2.19
N MET A 217 6.19 -8.68 2.72
CA MET A 217 7.00 -9.59 3.53
C MET A 217 8.07 -10.29 2.69
N GLU A 218 7.72 -10.73 1.48
CA GLU A 218 8.66 -11.40 0.58
C GLU A 218 9.75 -10.45 0.11
N ALA A 219 9.41 -9.21 -0.24
CA ALA A 219 10.40 -8.19 -0.52
C ALA A 219 11.33 -7.96 0.69
N GLY A 220 10.78 -7.97 1.92
CA GLY A 220 11.58 -7.90 3.14
C GLY A 220 12.55 -9.07 3.31
N ARG A 221 12.12 -10.31 3.02
CA ARG A 221 12.97 -11.51 3.10
C ARG A 221 14.08 -11.54 2.07
N GLN A 222 13.76 -11.12 0.84
CA GLN A 222 14.69 -11.14 -0.30
C GLN A 222 15.71 -9.98 -0.28
N ASP A 223 15.49 -8.95 0.54
CA ASP A 223 16.33 -7.77 0.53
C ASP A 223 17.65 -8.00 1.28
N ALA A 224 18.72 -8.11 0.49
CA ALA A 224 20.11 -8.01 0.97
C ALA A 224 20.48 -6.57 1.39
N GLN A 225 19.71 -5.56 0.94
CA GLN A 225 19.79 -4.18 1.42
C GLN A 225 18.79 -3.99 2.59
N ARG A 226 18.94 -2.96 3.40
CA ARG A 226 18.10 -2.77 4.61
C ARG A 226 16.71 -2.17 4.32
N GLY A 227 16.38 -1.89 3.06
CA GLY A 227 15.29 -0.99 2.69
C GLY A 227 13.92 -1.64 2.83
N ASP A 228 13.72 -2.77 2.16
CA ASP A 228 12.45 -3.51 2.17
C ASP A 228 12.23 -4.22 3.50
N ARG A 229 13.31 -4.67 4.19
CA ARG A 229 13.23 -5.14 5.59
C ARG A 229 12.63 -4.08 6.51
N ALA A 230 13.07 -2.82 6.37
CA ALA A 230 12.53 -1.72 7.17
C ALA A 230 11.06 -1.40 6.79
N LEU A 231 10.68 -1.56 5.53
CA LEU A 231 9.28 -1.41 5.09
C LEU A 231 8.38 -2.49 5.69
N ALA A 232 8.79 -3.77 5.63
CA ALA A 232 8.06 -4.86 6.25
C ALA A 232 7.91 -4.64 7.76
N PHE A 233 8.99 -4.25 8.45
CA PHE A 233 8.94 -3.87 9.86
C PHE A 233 7.93 -2.75 10.13
N VAL A 234 7.94 -1.67 9.34
CA VAL A 234 6.98 -0.57 9.52
C VAL A 234 5.55 -1.08 9.35
N ALA A 235 5.28 -1.86 8.30
CA ALA A 235 3.95 -2.38 7.99
C ALA A 235 3.36 -3.22 9.13
N LEU A 236 4.19 -4.09 9.72
CA LEU A 236 3.77 -5.01 10.78
C LEU A 236 3.63 -4.35 12.15
N THR A 237 4.20 -3.16 12.35
CA THR A 237 4.29 -2.50 13.67
C THR A 237 3.42 -1.26 13.84
N ARG A 238 2.46 -1.01 12.92
CA ARG A 238 1.53 0.13 13.06
C ARG A 238 0.29 -0.20 13.91
N THR A 239 -0.01 -1.48 14.15
CA THR A 239 -1.19 -1.89 14.90
C THR A 239 -0.99 -1.80 16.42
N LYS A 240 -2.07 -1.53 17.14
CA LYS A 240 -2.17 -1.63 18.60
C LYS A 240 -2.96 -2.84 19.07
N ASP A 241 -3.75 -3.47 18.19
CA ASP A 241 -4.62 -4.58 18.55
C ASP A 241 -4.76 -5.61 17.41
N VAL A 242 -5.36 -5.21 16.28
CA VAL A 242 -5.65 -6.12 15.16
C VAL A 242 -4.84 -5.76 13.92
N LEU A 243 -4.17 -6.75 13.31
CA LEU A 243 -3.46 -6.63 12.05
C LEU A 243 -4.11 -7.52 10.99
N PHE A 244 -4.68 -6.89 9.95
CA PHE A 244 -5.19 -7.58 8.78
C PHE A 244 -4.10 -7.71 7.73
N LEU A 245 -3.83 -8.93 7.30
CA LEU A 245 -2.91 -9.22 6.19
C LEU A 245 -3.77 -9.58 4.98
N ALA A 246 -3.89 -8.63 4.05
CA ALA A 246 -4.67 -8.84 2.84
C ALA A 246 -3.76 -9.36 1.71
N SER A 247 -4.15 -10.50 1.14
CA SER A 247 -3.52 -11.10 -0.04
C SER A 247 -4.46 -10.99 -1.24
N ALA A 248 -3.87 -10.94 -2.45
CA ALA A 248 -4.64 -10.84 -3.70
C ALA A 248 -5.47 -12.09 -4.01
N GLU A 249 -5.15 -13.24 -3.38
CA GLU A 249 -5.84 -14.51 -3.60
C GLU A 249 -6.10 -15.26 -2.29
N THR A 250 -7.31 -15.81 -2.16
CA THR A 250 -7.68 -16.75 -1.11
C THR A 250 -6.98 -18.08 -1.37
N SER A 251 -5.80 -18.30 -0.80
CA SER A 251 -5.38 -19.68 -0.55
C SER A 251 -6.21 -20.18 0.64
N THR A 252 -7.36 -20.77 0.34
CA THR A 252 -8.00 -21.67 1.31
C THR A 252 -7.04 -22.84 1.48
N PRO A 253 -6.50 -23.13 2.68
CA PRO A 253 -5.88 -24.42 2.89
C PRO A 253 -7.01 -25.45 2.82
N HIS A 254 -7.03 -26.27 1.77
CA HIS A 254 -7.80 -27.50 1.80
C HIS A 254 -7.31 -28.33 3.00
N PRO A 255 -8.20 -28.76 3.91
CA PRO A 255 -7.82 -29.78 4.88
C PRO A 255 -7.60 -31.06 4.07
N GLU A 256 -6.36 -31.54 4.03
CA GLU A 256 -6.07 -32.88 3.54
C GLU A 256 -6.88 -33.88 4.37
N GLY A 257 -7.71 -34.64 3.67
CA GLY A 257 -8.72 -35.51 4.23
C GLY A 257 -8.13 -36.58 5.14
N GLU A 258 -8.91 -36.85 6.18
CA GLU A 258 -8.81 -38.00 7.05
C GLU A 258 -8.60 -39.29 6.25
N GLY A 259 -7.69 -40.13 6.75
CA GLY A 259 -7.35 -41.40 6.14
C GLY A 259 -8.54 -42.35 6.06
N ASN A 260 -8.67 -43.01 4.91
CA ASN A 260 -9.37 -44.28 4.83
C ASN A 260 -8.35 -45.42 4.86
N HIS A 261 -8.26 -46.05 6.02
CA HIS A 261 -8.01 -47.48 6.13
C HIS A 261 -9.22 -48.23 5.53
N GLU A 262 -8.98 -49.11 4.57
CA GLU A 262 -9.76 -50.34 4.30
C GLU A 262 -9.03 -51.09 3.16
N THR A 263 -8.23 -52.11 3.51
CA THR A 263 -8.53 -53.55 3.34
C THR A 263 -8.64 -54.02 1.90
N ASP A 264 -7.56 -54.66 1.42
CA ASP A 264 -7.58 -56.03 0.88
C ASP A 264 -6.22 -56.69 1.09
#